data_AF-F2LHM1-F1
#
_entry.id   AF-F2LHM1-F1
#
_cell.length_a   1.000
_cell.length_b   1.000
_cell.length_c   1.000
_cell.angle_alpha   90.00
_cell.angle_beta   90.00
_cell.angle_gamma   90.00
#
_symmetry.space_group_name_H-M   'P 1'
#
loop_
_entity.id
_entity.type
_entity.pdbx_description
1 polymer ?
#
loop_
_entity_poly.entity_id
_entity_poly.type
_entity_poly.pdbx_seq_one_letter_code
_entity_poly.pdbx_strand_id
1 'polypeptide(L)'
;MEFDPAGAPNPRPAPPEIAQQGADAALEAARLALPTAAGATGTAVVLLVDDQPIVREAVRQALAGEDGIELRYCQHAAQALEIARDTHPTLILQDLVMPDIDGLTLVQHYRRTPELRDVPIIVLSTKEEPRIKQAAFEAGANDYLIKLPDRVELVARIRYHSRAYVNLLQLNTAYRALRQSQHELLAANRELERLSQSDGLTALPNRRYLDAYLDGEWRKSQREQSELSMLMIDVDRFKQYNDTYGHVAGDDVLRQVGAALQRCMSRPGDLAARFGGEEFGVVLPGTPAGGARLVAEKIRLEVAALQVPHAGGIEGGVVTVSIGGACVIASPEGSTTSLIETADAALYQAKRGGRNRAVIAADA
;
A
#
# COMPACT_ATOMS: atom_id res chain seq x y z
N MET A 1 -8.30 -31.12 -51.66
CA MET A 1 -7.16 -31.62 -50.87
C MET A 1 -6.28 -30.41 -50.63
N GLU A 2 -6.03 -29.95 -49.41
CA GLU A 2 -6.07 -30.61 -48.10
C GLU A 2 -6.77 -29.73 -47.07
N PHE A 3 -7.64 -30.38 -46.31
CA PHE A 3 -8.06 -29.93 -44.98
C PHE A 3 -6.96 -30.33 -44.00
N ASP A 4 -6.53 -29.42 -43.13
CA ASP A 4 -5.80 -29.77 -41.91
C ASP A 4 -6.79 -29.81 -40.74
N PRO A 5 -7.06 -30.99 -40.13
CA PRO A 5 -7.98 -31.14 -39.01
C PRO A 5 -7.20 -31.42 -37.71
N ALA A 6 -6.82 -30.38 -36.96
CA ALA A 6 -6.45 -30.51 -35.54
C ALA A 6 -6.51 -29.17 -34.81
N GLY A 7 -7.71 -28.78 -34.35
CA GLY A 7 -7.88 -27.66 -33.43
C GLY A 7 -7.40 -28.02 -32.02
N ALA A 8 -6.12 -27.81 -31.73
CA ALA A 8 -5.63 -27.71 -30.36
C ALA A 8 -5.68 -26.23 -29.92
N PRO A 9 -6.20 -25.90 -28.72
CA PRO A 9 -6.18 -24.54 -28.23
C PRO A 9 -4.73 -24.07 -28.04
N ASN A 10 -4.42 -22.88 -28.57
CA ASN A 10 -3.13 -22.22 -28.37
C ASN A 10 -2.80 -22.17 -26.86
N PRO A 11 -1.59 -22.59 -26.42
CA PRO A 11 -1.20 -22.47 -25.03
C PRO A 11 -1.25 -21.00 -24.63
N ARG A 12 -1.84 -20.72 -23.46
CA ARG A 12 -1.83 -19.37 -22.88
C ARG A 12 -0.39 -18.85 -22.85
N PRO A 13 -0.13 -17.59 -23.25
CA PRO A 13 1.20 -17.03 -23.14
C PRO A 13 1.65 -17.13 -21.68
N ALA A 14 2.88 -17.64 -21.48
CA ALA A 14 3.49 -17.69 -20.17
C ALA A 14 3.48 -16.26 -19.58
N PRO A 15 3.20 -16.10 -18.27
CA PRO A 15 3.29 -14.80 -17.63
C PRO A 15 4.69 -14.21 -17.88
N PRO A 16 4.82 -12.88 -18.06
CA PRO A 16 6.11 -12.25 -18.31
C PRO A 16 7.10 -12.62 -17.20
N GLU A 17 8.33 -12.97 -17.58
CA GLU A 17 9.41 -13.44 -16.70
C GLU A 17 9.62 -12.57 -15.45
N ILE A 18 9.35 -11.27 -15.56
CA ILE A 18 9.45 -10.27 -14.47
C ILE A 18 8.38 -10.50 -13.39
N ALA A 19 7.16 -10.93 -13.76
CA ALA A 19 6.08 -11.24 -12.82
C ALA A 19 6.34 -12.56 -12.07
N GLN A 20 6.96 -13.55 -12.73
CA GLN A 20 7.40 -14.79 -12.10
C GLN A 20 8.59 -14.56 -11.18
N GLN A 21 9.57 -13.76 -11.58
CA GLN A 21 10.70 -13.39 -10.72
C GLN A 21 10.26 -12.56 -9.50
N GLY A 22 9.28 -11.67 -9.64
CA GLY A 22 8.73 -10.90 -8.51
C GLY A 22 7.91 -11.75 -7.53
N ALA A 23 7.13 -12.71 -8.04
CA ALA A 23 6.36 -13.64 -7.20
C ALA A 23 7.27 -14.66 -6.50
N ASP A 24 8.27 -15.21 -7.20
CA ASP A 24 9.25 -16.13 -6.60
C ASP A 24 10.16 -15.42 -5.61
N ALA A 25 10.58 -14.17 -5.89
CA ALA A 25 11.35 -13.37 -4.93
C ALA A 25 10.52 -13.00 -3.69
N ALA A 26 9.23 -12.72 -3.84
CA ALA A 26 8.32 -12.46 -2.71
C ALA A 26 8.05 -13.74 -1.89
N LEU A 27 7.91 -14.89 -2.55
CA LEU A 27 7.74 -16.19 -1.89
C LEU A 27 9.02 -16.62 -1.16
N GLU A 28 10.19 -16.38 -1.76
CA GLU A 28 11.49 -16.69 -1.17
C GLU A 28 11.84 -15.70 -0.05
N ALA A 29 11.50 -14.42 -0.18
CA ALA A 29 11.58 -13.44 0.91
C ALA A 29 10.63 -13.77 2.06
N ALA A 30 9.42 -14.26 1.77
CA ALA A 30 8.50 -14.77 2.80
C ALA A 30 9.04 -16.05 3.46
N ARG A 31 9.72 -16.93 2.71
CA ARG A 31 10.37 -18.14 3.21
C ARG A 31 11.62 -17.84 4.06
N LEU A 32 12.36 -16.78 3.73
CA LEU A 32 13.48 -16.26 4.52
C LEU A 32 13.03 -15.42 5.73
N ALA A 33 11.89 -14.74 5.65
CA ALA A 33 11.32 -13.92 6.72
C ALA A 33 10.53 -14.74 7.75
N LEU A 34 10.07 -15.94 7.37
CA LEU A 34 9.61 -16.94 8.33
C LEU A 34 10.85 -17.54 8.98
N PRO A 35 11.05 -17.41 10.31
CA PRO A 35 12.05 -18.21 10.98
C PRO A 35 11.69 -19.67 10.69
N THR A 36 12.62 -20.38 10.04
CA THR A 36 12.58 -21.84 9.99
C THR A 36 12.27 -22.34 11.39
N ALA A 37 11.42 -23.35 11.50
CA ALA A 37 11.11 -24.04 12.76
C ALA A 37 12.35 -24.61 13.50
N ALA A 38 13.56 -24.35 12.99
CA ALA A 38 14.86 -24.61 13.58
C ALA A 38 15.29 -23.60 14.66
N GLY A 39 14.54 -22.52 14.92
CA GLY A 39 14.84 -21.55 16.00
C GLY A 39 14.34 -21.93 17.40
N ALA A 40 13.81 -23.14 17.59
CA ALA A 40 13.10 -23.55 18.81
C ALA A 40 14.00 -23.89 20.03
N THR A 41 15.32 -23.68 19.93
CA THR A 41 16.26 -23.78 21.05
C THR A 41 16.99 -22.45 21.26
N GLY A 42 16.25 -21.37 21.45
CA GLY A 42 16.82 -20.15 22.01
C GLY A 42 17.17 -20.38 23.47
N THR A 43 18.44 -20.16 23.85
CA THR A 43 18.89 -20.24 25.24
C THR A 43 18.04 -19.31 26.10
N ALA A 44 17.34 -19.85 27.10
CA ALA A 44 16.62 -19.06 28.09
C ALA A 44 17.64 -18.37 29.00
N VAL A 45 17.65 -17.05 29.02
CA VAL A 45 18.49 -16.27 29.91
C VAL A 45 17.67 -15.90 31.14
N VAL A 46 17.99 -16.52 32.28
CA VAL A 46 17.27 -16.35 33.54
C VAL A 46 18.07 -15.43 34.45
N LEU A 47 17.49 -14.30 34.83
CA LEU A 47 18.09 -13.41 35.82
C LEU A 47 17.49 -13.71 37.20
N LEU A 48 18.30 -14.21 38.12
CA LEU A 48 17.95 -14.35 39.53
C LEU A 48 18.39 -13.11 40.32
N VAL A 49 17.44 -12.47 41.02
CA VAL A 49 17.67 -11.33 41.91
C VAL A 49 17.34 -11.77 43.33
N ASP A 50 18.36 -11.97 44.15
CA ASP A 50 18.22 -12.51 45.51
C ASP A 50 19.45 -12.15 46.35
N ASP A 51 19.26 -11.66 47.58
CA ASP A 51 20.37 -11.24 48.45
C ASP A 51 21.10 -12.43 49.10
N GLN A 52 20.46 -13.61 49.14
CA GLN A 52 20.95 -14.81 49.80
C GLN A 52 21.73 -15.72 48.83
N PRO A 53 23.05 -15.91 49.04
CA PRO A 53 23.87 -16.76 48.18
C PRO A 53 23.43 -18.23 48.14
N ILE A 54 22.72 -18.70 49.17
CA ILE A 54 22.21 -20.07 49.25
C ILE A 54 21.11 -20.33 48.22
N VAL A 55 20.26 -19.33 47.92
CA VAL A 55 19.21 -19.45 46.91
C VAL A 55 19.82 -19.51 45.52
N ARG A 56 20.85 -18.69 45.26
CA ARG A 56 21.65 -18.78 44.03
C ARG A 56 22.19 -20.18 43.82
N GLU A 57 22.83 -20.77 44.83
CA GLU A 57 23.41 -22.11 44.71
C GLU A 57 22.34 -23.18 44.49
N ALA A 58 21.22 -23.10 45.20
CA ALA A 58 20.10 -24.03 45.01
C ALA A 58 19.50 -23.95 43.60
N VAL A 59 19.24 -22.74 43.08
CA VAL A 59 18.76 -22.54 41.71
C VAL A 59 19.81 -23.03 40.71
N ARG A 60 21.09 -22.73 40.91
CA ARG A 60 22.18 -23.20 40.05
C ARG A 60 22.24 -24.73 39.99
N GLN A 61 22.06 -25.41 41.11
CA GLN A 61 22.03 -26.88 41.18
C GLN A 61 20.77 -27.46 40.53
N ALA A 62 19.61 -26.83 40.73
CA ALA A 62 18.36 -27.24 40.07
C ALA A 62 18.46 -27.14 38.53
N LEU A 63 19.18 -26.14 38.03
CA LEU A 63 19.43 -25.94 36.60
C LEU A 63 20.64 -26.74 36.07
N ALA A 64 21.36 -27.46 36.93
CA ALA A 64 22.54 -28.21 36.51
C ALA A 64 22.15 -29.37 35.56
N GLY A 65 22.77 -29.38 34.38
CA GLY A 65 22.50 -30.36 33.33
C GLY A 65 21.27 -30.05 32.48
N GLU A 66 20.64 -28.88 32.64
CA GLU A 66 19.61 -28.40 31.71
C GLU A 66 20.24 -27.61 30.57
N ASP A 67 20.24 -28.20 29.37
CA ASP A 67 20.72 -27.50 28.18
C ASP A 67 19.78 -26.36 27.79
N GLY A 68 20.38 -25.25 27.32
CA GLY A 68 19.66 -24.08 26.83
C GLY A 68 19.05 -23.20 27.91
N ILE A 69 19.55 -23.26 29.16
CA ILE A 69 19.21 -22.30 30.22
C ILE A 69 20.51 -21.69 30.76
N GLU A 70 20.63 -20.37 30.66
CA GLU A 70 21.75 -19.61 31.20
C GLU A 70 21.29 -18.81 32.43
N LEU A 71 21.95 -19.01 33.56
CA LEU A 71 21.65 -18.29 34.81
C LEU A 71 22.56 -17.07 34.95
N ARG A 72 21.94 -15.90 35.16
CA ARG A 72 22.56 -14.65 35.63
C ARG A 72 22.11 -14.39 37.06
N TYR A 73 22.99 -13.83 37.88
CA TYR A 73 22.71 -13.59 39.29
C TYR A 73 23.01 -12.14 39.66
N CYS A 74 22.08 -11.53 40.39
CA CYS A 74 22.20 -10.20 40.95
C CYS A 74 21.94 -10.29 42.46
N GLN A 75 22.94 -9.91 43.27
CA GLN A 75 22.82 -9.93 44.72
C GLN A 75 22.23 -8.63 45.29
N HIS A 76 22.40 -7.52 44.57
CA HIS A 76 22.07 -6.19 45.09
C HIS A 76 20.93 -5.56 44.28
N ALA A 77 19.85 -5.19 44.97
CA ALA A 77 18.66 -4.57 44.39
C ALA A 77 18.97 -3.40 43.45
N ALA A 78 19.92 -2.56 43.87
CA ALA A 78 20.31 -1.34 43.16
C ALA A 78 20.86 -1.60 41.75
N GLN A 79 21.44 -2.78 41.50
CA GLN A 79 22.02 -3.16 40.20
C GLN A 79 21.06 -3.96 39.33
N ALA A 80 19.92 -4.39 39.88
CA ALA A 80 19.05 -5.38 39.24
C ALA A 80 18.45 -4.86 37.91
N LEU A 81 18.16 -3.56 37.82
CA LEU A 81 17.61 -2.96 36.60
C LEU A 81 18.67 -2.83 35.49
N GLU A 82 19.89 -2.43 35.85
CA GLU A 82 21.01 -2.29 34.92
C GLU A 82 21.40 -3.66 34.34
N ILE A 83 21.60 -4.65 35.22
CA ILE A 83 21.91 -6.03 34.80
C ILE A 83 20.79 -6.61 33.94
N ALA A 84 19.51 -6.36 34.26
CA ALA A 84 18.40 -6.81 33.43
C ALA A 84 18.43 -6.20 32.02
N ARG A 85 18.80 -4.92 31.89
CA ARG A 85 18.94 -4.28 30.57
C ARG A 85 20.09 -4.88 29.77
N ASP A 86 21.24 -5.11 30.40
CA ASP A 86 22.44 -5.58 29.70
C ASP A 86 22.35 -7.05 29.30
N THR A 87 21.71 -7.87 30.14
CA THR A 87 21.61 -9.32 29.92
C THR A 87 20.42 -9.72 29.04
N HIS A 88 19.46 -8.82 28.81
CA HIS A 88 18.22 -9.09 28.07
C HIS A 88 17.57 -10.44 28.46
N PRO A 89 17.19 -10.63 29.74
CA PRO A 89 16.70 -11.91 30.21
C PRO A 89 15.38 -12.29 29.54
N THR A 90 15.19 -13.59 29.31
CA THR A 90 13.89 -14.15 28.90
C THR A 90 12.97 -14.41 30.09
N LEU A 91 13.50 -14.33 31.31
CA LEU A 91 12.76 -14.48 32.56
C LEU A 91 13.54 -13.85 33.72
N ILE A 92 12.84 -13.22 34.65
CA ILE A 92 13.39 -12.73 35.92
C ILE A 92 12.80 -13.56 37.07
N LEU A 93 13.66 -14.09 37.93
CA LEU A 93 13.30 -14.65 39.24
C LEU A 93 13.60 -13.60 40.30
N GLN A 94 12.57 -13.03 40.92
CA GLN A 94 12.69 -11.87 41.81
C GLN A 94 12.36 -12.26 43.26
N ASP A 95 13.31 -12.11 44.18
CA ASP A 95 13.00 -12.20 45.60
C ASP A 95 12.08 -11.06 46.05
N LEU A 96 11.12 -11.35 46.94
CA LEU A 96 10.24 -10.37 47.53
C LEU A 96 10.89 -9.62 48.70
N VAL A 97 11.71 -10.30 49.51
CA VAL A 97 12.25 -9.73 50.75
C VAL A 97 13.74 -9.49 50.59
N MET A 98 14.13 -8.24 50.38
CA MET A 98 15.54 -7.83 50.23
C MET A 98 15.88 -6.68 51.19
N PRO A 99 17.15 -6.53 51.63
CA PRO A 99 17.52 -5.58 52.69
C PRO A 99 17.33 -4.11 52.33
N ASP A 100 17.54 -3.75 51.06
CA ASP A 100 17.60 -2.36 50.61
C ASP A 100 16.29 -1.86 49.98
N ILE A 101 15.63 -2.71 49.18
CA ILE A 101 14.45 -2.37 48.37
C ILE A 101 13.49 -3.55 48.42
N ASP A 102 12.21 -3.27 48.63
CA ASP A 102 11.14 -4.27 48.53
C ASP A 102 11.06 -4.84 47.11
N GLY A 103 11.05 -6.18 46.99
CA GLY A 103 11.04 -6.87 45.69
C GLY A 103 9.85 -6.49 44.81
N LEU A 104 8.69 -6.17 45.40
CA LEU A 104 7.54 -5.68 44.64
C LEU A 104 7.80 -4.32 43.98
N THR A 105 8.61 -3.48 44.62
CA THR A 105 9.03 -2.19 44.04
C THR A 105 9.88 -2.42 42.80
N LEU A 106 10.78 -3.41 42.81
CA LEU A 106 11.54 -3.81 41.62
C LEU A 106 10.65 -4.34 40.49
N VAL A 107 9.64 -5.17 40.80
CA VAL A 107 8.65 -5.63 39.81
C VAL A 107 7.99 -4.45 39.10
N GLN A 108 7.56 -3.45 39.85
CA GLN A 108 6.96 -2.23 39.29
C GLN A 108 7.96 -1.44 38.42
N HIS A 109 9.24 -1.38 38.81
CA HIS A 109 10.28 -0.74 38.01
C HIS A 109 10.53 -1.46 36.68
N TYR A 110 10.52 -2.81 36.66
CA TYR A 110 10.61 -3.58 35.43
C TYR A 110 9.43 -3.28 34.50
N ARG A 111 8.20 -3.24 35.02
CA ARG A 111 6.99 -2.93 34.24
C ARG A 111 6.94 -1.49 33.71
N ARG A 112 7.65 -0.56 34.34
CA ARG A 112 7.78 0.84 33.86
C ARG A 112 8.92 1.03 32.85
N THR A 113 9.80 0.05 32.69
CA THR A 113 10.96 0.12 31.79
C THR A 113 10.60 -0.51 30.45
N PRO A 114 10.57 0.25 29.33
CA PRO A 114 10.09 -0.25 28.03
C PRO A 114 10.74 -1.56 27.56
N GLU A 115 12.04 -1.71 27.78
CA GLU A 115 12.84 -2.87 27.34
C GLU A 115 12.57 -4.13 28.17
N LEU A 116 12.07 -3.96 29.39
CA LEU A 116 11.85 -5.05 30.36
C LEU A 116 10.35 -5.29 30.63
N ARG A 117 9.49 -4.40 30.14
CA ARG A 117 8.07 -4.37 30.46
C ARG A 117 7.39 -5.70 30.22
N ASP A 118 7.73 -6.35 29.14
CA ASP A 118 7.10 -7.59 28.70
C ASP A 118 7.88 -8.85 29.13
N VAL A 119 9.05 -8.69 29.78
CA VAL A 119 9.84 -9.81 30.31
C VAL A 119 9.07 -10.48 31.44
N PRO A 120 8.86 -11.81 31.41
CA PRO A 120 8.12 -12.48 32.46
C PRO A 120 8.89 -12.49 33.78
N ILE A 121 8.16 -12.27 34.88
CA ILE A 121 8.71 -12.18 36.23
C ILE A 121 8.03 -13.23 37.10
N ILE A 122 8.83 -14.12 37.70
CA ILE A 122 8.39 -15.05 38.75
C ILE A 122 8.91 -14.50 40.07
N VAL A 123 8.02 -14.23 41.01
CA VAL A 123 8.45 -13.83 42.35
C VAL A 123 8.74 -15.05 43.22
N LEU A 124 9.79 -14.95 44.03
CA LEU A 124 10.23 -15.98 44.98
C LEU A 124 9.92 -15.51 46.41
N SER A 125 9.23 -16.33 47.20
CA SER A 125 8.84 -16.02 48.58
C SER A 125 9.19 -17.15 49.54
N THR A 126 9.41 -16.84 50.82
CA THR A 126 9.72 -17.85 51.84
C THR A 126 8.50 -18.58 52.39
N LYS A 127 7.29 -18.01 52.27
CA LYS A 127 6.03 -18.58 52.77
C LYS A 127 4.89 -18.36 51.80
N GLU A 128 3.90 -19.24 51.80
CA GLU A 128 2.67 -19.03 51.03
C GLU A 128 1.66 -18.21 51.82
N GLU A 129 1.69 -16.89 51.62
CA GLU A 129 0.72 -15.98 52.22
C GLU A 129 -0.20 -15.41 51.12
N PRO A 130 -1.52 -15.64 51.20
CA PRO A 130 -2.47 -15.22 50.15
C PRO A 130 -2.39 -13.73 49.81
N ARG A 131 -2.17 -12.88 50.81
CA ARG A 131 -2.07 -11.42 50.62
C ARG A 131 -0.82 -11.02 49.84
N ILE A 132 0.32 -11.65 50.11
CA ILE A 132 1.58 -11.39 49.41
C ILE A 132 1.49 -11.88 47.96
N LYS A 133 0.92 -13.07 47.76
CA LYS A 133 0.66 -13.63 46.43
C LYS A 133 -0.22 -12.70 45.60
N GLN A 134 -1.31 -12.19 46.17
CA GLN A 134 -2.17 -11.21 45.51
C GLN A 134 -1.40 -9.93 45.13
N ALA A 135 -0.67 -9.34 46.08
CA ALA A 135 0.12 -8.12 45.84
C ALA A 135 1.17 -8.30 44.73
N ALA A 136 1.78 -9.48 44.62
CA ALA A 136 2.74 -9.79 43.56
C ALA A 136 2.11 -9.76 42.16
N PHE A 137 0.94 -10.39 41.98
CA PHE A 137 0.23 -10.35 40.71
C PHE A 137 -0.25 -8.93 40.37
N GLU A 138 -0.75 -8.18 41.36
CA GLU A 138 -1.16 -6.77 41.18
C GLU A 138 0.01 -5.85 40.80
N ALA A 139 1.21 -6.12 41.33
CA ALA A 139 2.44 -5.42 40.93
C ALA A 139 2.92 -5.78 39.50
N GLY A 140 2.38 -6.85 38.92
CA GLY A 140 2.66 -7.29 37.56
C GLY A 140 3.53 -8.53 37.45
N ALA A 141 3.71 -9.32 38.50
CA ALA A 141 4.34 -10.64 38.40
C ALA A 141 3.48 -11.59 37.53
N ASN A 142 4.14 -12.47 36.78
CA ASN A 142 3.47 -13.48 35.95
C ASN A 142 3.23 -14.77 36.72
N ASP A 143 4.02 -15.00 37.78
CA ASP A 143 3.97 -16.22 38.54
C ASP A 143 4.57 -16.05 39.94
N TYR A 144 4.35 -17.05 40.79
CA TYR A 144 4.77 -17.07 42.19
C TYR A 144 5.32 -18.44 42.58
N LEU A 145 6.49 -18.49 43.22
CA LEU A 145 7.12 -19.71 43.72
C LEU A 145 7.57 -19.57 45.17
N ILE A 146 7.49 -20.67 45.93
CA ILE A 146 8.00 -20.77 47.30
C ILE A 146 9.47 -21.21 47.24
N LYS A 147 10.33 -20.57 48.04
CA LYS A 147 11.75 -20.92 48.19
C LYS A 147 11.90 -22.11 49.14
N LEU A 148 12.66 -23.16 48.80
CA LEU A 148 13.32 -23.46 47.52
C LEU A 148 12.41 -24.38 46.68
N PRO A 149 12.12 -24.05 45.41
CA PRO A 149 11.23 -24.87 44.59
C PRO A 149 11.90 -26.18 44.14
N ASP A 150 11.09 -27.19 43.85
CA ASP A 150 11.58 -28.45 43.27
C ASP A 150 12.17 -28.20 41.86
N ARG A 151 13.19 -28.99 41.49
CA ARG A 151 13.86 -28.89 40.19
C ARG A 151 12.88 -28.98 39.03
N VAL A 152 11.96 -29.94 39.06
CA VAL A 152 11.03 -30.19 37.96
C VAL A 152 10.10 -28.99 37.79
N GLU A 153 9.58 -28.45 38.90
CA GLU A 153 8.70 -27.30 38.87
C GLU A 153 9.42 -26.04 38.36
N LEU A 154 10.61 -25.74 38.89
CA LEU A 154 11.39 -24.56 38.52
C LEU A 154 11.73 -24.57 37.02
N VAL A 155 12.27 -25.68 36.52
CA VAL A 155 12.65 -25.81 35.09
C VAL A 155 11.42 -25.70 34.19
N ALA A 156 10.30 -26.33 34.56
CA ALA A 156 9.07 -26.26 33.77
C ALA A 156 8.56 -24.83 33.64
N ARG A 157 8.51 -24.07 34.74
CA ARG A 157 8.08 -22.66 34.72
C ARG A 157 9.06 -21.78 33.96
N ILE A 158 10.37 -22.00 34.11
CA ILE A 158 11.38 -21.26 33.35
C ILE A 158 11.20 -21.45 31.85
N ARG A 159 11.09 -22.70 31.39
CA ARG A 159 10.94 -23.02 29.97
C ARG A 159 9.61 -22.47 29.42
N TYR A 160 8.52 -22.59 30.18
CA TYR A 160 7.20 -22.08 29.76
C TYR A 160 7.22 -20.57 29.54
N HIS A 161 7.64 -19.80 30.54
CA HIS A 161 7.63 -18.33 30.48
C HIS A 161 8.63 -17.79 29.46
N SER A 162 9.85 -18.35 29.43
CA SER A 162 10.88 -17.92 28.47
C SER A 162 10.44 -18.17 27.02
N ARG A 163 9.84 -19.33 26.74
CA ARG A 163 9.34 -19.65 25.39
C ARG A 163 8.18 -18.76 24.99
N ALA A 164 7.25 -18.47 25.91
CA ALA A 164 6.14 -17.56 25.64
C ALA A 164 6.64 -16.16 25.29
N TYR A 165 7.64 -15.65 26.02
CA TYR A 165 8.24 -14.35 25.77
C TYR A 165 8.98 -14.29 24.42
N VAL A 166 9.81 -15.29 24.11
CA VAL A 166 10.52 -15.36 22.82
C VAL A 166 9.53 -15.41 21.66
N ASN A 167 8.46 -16.22 21.78
CA ASN A 167 7.41 -16.29 20.76
C ASN A 167 6.70 -14.93 20.57
N LEU A 168 6.45 -14.19 21.65
CA LEU A 168 5.86 -12.85 21.58
C LEU A 168 6.77 -11.88 20.84
N LEU A 169 8.08 -11.90 21.10
CA LEU A 169 9.05 -11.08 20.39
C LEU A 169 9.09 -11.42 18.89
N GLN A 170 9.16 -12.71 18.55
CA GLN A 170 9.15 -13.19 17.17
C GLN A 170 7.88 -12.76 16.43
N LEU A 171 6.73 -12.90 17.08
CA LEU A 171 5.44 -12.47 16.53
C LEU A 171 5.43 -10.97 16.25
N ASN A 172 5.88 -10.15 17.21
CA ASN A 172 5.95 -8.70 17.05
C ASN A 172 6.90 -8.29 15.92
N THR A 173 8.06 -8.94 15.79
CA THR A 173 9.00 -8.68 14.69
C THR A 173 8.41 -9.07 13.33
N ALA A 174 7.75 -10.22 13.25
CA ALA A 174 7.12 -10.69 12.02
C ALA A 174 5.99 -9.75 11.58
N TYR A 175 5.15 -9.28 12.52
CA TYR A 175 4.10 -8.31 12.21
C TYR A 175 4.65 -6.97 11.68
N ARG A 176 5.77 -6.49 12.24
CA ARG A 176 6.41 -5.25 11.75
C ARG A 176 6.94 -5.43 10.32
N ALA A 177 7.63 -6.54 10.05
CA ALA A 177 8.14 -6.85 8.71
C ALA A 177 7.00 -7.00 7.68
N LEU A 178 5.93 -7.70 8.05
CA LEU A 178 4.77 -7.88 7.17
C LEU A 178 4.11 -6.54 6.81
N ARG A 179 3.91 -5.64 7.78
CA ARG A 179 3.34 -4.32 7.52
C ARG A 179 4.21 -3.50 6.57
N GLN A 180 5.53 -3.52 6.76
CA GLN A 180 6.45 -2.80 5.90
C GLN A 180 6.36 -3.30 4.45
N SER A 181 6.38 -4.62 4.26
CA SER A 181 6.24 -5.23 2.93
C SER A 181 4.90 -4.90 2.27
N GLN A 182 3.79 -4.89 3.03
CA GLN A 182 2.50 -4.47 2.50
C GLN A 182 2.49 -3.02 2.02
N HIS A 183 3.12 -2.10 2.77
CA HIS A 183 3.24 -0.71 2.36
C HIS A 183 4.05 -0.54 1.07
N GLU A 184 5.17 -1.24 0.96
CA GLU A 184 6.02 -1.23 -0.24
C GLU A 184 5.30 -1.79 -1.46
N LEU A 185 4.59 -2.91 -1.30
CA LEU A 185 3.80 -3.53 -2.37
C LEU A 185 2.70 -2.59 -2.86
N LEU A 186 1.99 -1.93 -1.94
CA LEU A 186 0.94 -0.97 -2.29
C LEU A 186 1.51 0.25 -3.03
N ALA A 187 2.67 0.76 -2.61
CA ALA A 187 3.34 1.86 -3.28
C ALA A 187 3.80 1.47 -4.70
N ALA A 188 4.41 0.29 -4.85
CA ALA A 188 4.85 -0.23 -6.14
C ALA A 188 3.67 -0.45 -7.10
N ASN A 189 2.57 -1.04 -6.62
CA ASN A 189 1.36 -1.23 -7.43
C ASN A 189 0.78 0.10 -7.90
N ARG A 190 0.70 1.11 -7.04
CA ARG A 190 0.21 2.45 -7.44
C ARG A 190 1.09 3.07 -8.52
N GLU A 191 2.41 2.91 -8.43
CA GLU A 191 3.31 3.45 -9.46
C GLU A 191 3.19 2.67 -10.78
N LEU A 192 3.08 1.34 -10.72
CA LEU A 192 2.80 0.52 -11.90
C LEU A 192 1.46 0.89 -12.56
N GLU A 193 0.42 1.11 -11.78
CA GLU A 193 -0.87 1.59 -12.27
C GLU A 193 -0.72 2.96 -12.93
N ARG A 194 -0.05 3.92 -12.29
CA ARG A 194 0.20 5.26 -12.84
C ARG A 194 0.95 5.19 -14.18
N LEU A 195 2.04 4.41 -14.25
CA LEU A 195 2.84 4.22 -15.46
C LEU A 195 2.06 3.51 -16.57
N SER A 196 1.19 2.56 -16.21
CA SER A 196 0.38 1.80 -17.18
C SER A 196 -0.82 2.58 -17.70
N GLN A 197 -1.37 3.51 -16.90
CA GLN A 197 -2.62 4.21 -17.19
C GLN A 197 -2.43 5.65 -17.68
N SER A 198 -1.24 6.23 -17.58
CA SER A 198 -0.96 7.61 -18.01
C SER A 198 -0.21 7.66 -19.35
N ASP A 199 -0.36 8.76 -20.08
CA ASP A 199 0.45 9.13 -21.23
C ASP A 199 1.73 9.83 -20.77
N GLY A 200 2.87 9.38 -21.28
CA GLY A 200 4.19 9.85 -20.83
C GLY A 200 4.51 11.30 -21.20
N LEU A 201 3.80 11.89 -22.18
CA LEU A 201 4.04 13.28 -22.59
C LEU A 201 3.17 14.26 -21.82
N THR A 202 1.87 13.99 -21.73
CA THR A 202 0.85 14.93 -21.24
C THR A 202 0.43 14.68 -19.79
N ALA A 203 0.84 13.54 -19.21
CA ALA A 203 0.42 13.03 -17.90
C ALA A 203 -1.10 12.80 -17.74
N LEU A 204 -1.89 13.05 -18.78
CA LEU A 204 -3.28 12.60 -18.85
C LEU A 204 -3.33 11.07 -18.90
N PRO A 205 -4.45 10.46 -18.50
CA PRO A 205 -4.75 9.08 -18.84
C PRO A 205 -4.47 8.77 -20.32
N ASN A 206 -3.94 7.58 -20.60
CA ASN A 206 -3.70 7.13 -21.96
C ASN A 206 -4.96 6.49 -22.56
N ARG A 207 -4.93 6.25 -23.88
CA ARG A 207 -6.03 5.62 -24.61
C ARG A 207 -6.50 4.30 -24.00
N ARG A 208 -5.58 3.44 -23.52
CA ARG A 208 -5.96 2.15 -22.93
C ARG A 208 -6.83 2.34 -21.69
N TYR A 209 -6.47 3.31 -20.84
CA TYR A 209 -7.27 3.64 -19.67
C TYR A 209 -8.61 4.29 -20.06
N LEU A 210 -8.61 5.19 -21.04
CA LEU A 210 -9.85 5.79 -21.58
C LEU A 210 -10.83 4.72 -22.05
N ASP A 211 -10.39 3.77 -22.86
CA ASP A 211 -11.23 2.70 -23.41
C ASP A 211 -11.85 1.86 -22.28
N ALA A 212 -11.03 1.46 -21.29
CA ALA A 212 -11.49 0.69 -20.13
C ALA A 212 -12.48 1.49 -19.25
N TYR A 213 -12.23 2.79 -19.06
CA TYR A 213 -13.10 3.68 -18.30
C TYR A 213 -14.45 3.88 -19.00
N LEU A 214 -14.43 4.15 -20.30
CA LEU A 214 -15.62 4.33 -21.13
C LEU A 214 -16.49 3.08 -21.13
N ASP A 215 -15.89 1.89 -21.24
CA ASP A 215 -16.60 0.61 -21.13
C ASP A 215 -17.25 0.42 -19.75
N GLY A 216 -16.59 0.88 -18.69
CA GLY A 216 -17.13 0.88 -17.33
C GLY A 216 -18.37 1.77 -17.20
N GLU A 217 -18.24 3.02 -17.64
CA GLU A 217 -19.31 4.01 -17.59
C GLU A 217 -20.46 3.69 -18.56
N TRP A 218 -20.19 3.02 -19.69
CA TRP A 218 -21.24 2.50 -20.58
C TRP A 218 -22.16 1.52 -19.86
N ARG A 219 -21.59 0.52 -19.18
CA ARG A 219 -22.37 -0.46 -18.40
C ARG A 219 -23.12 0.20 -17.25
N LYS A 220 -22.59 1.28 -16.68
CA LYS A 220 -23.23 2.03 -15.61
C LYS A 220 -24.42 2.85 -16.14
N SER A 221 -24.21 3.60 -17.21
CA SER A 221 -25.25 4.33 -17.95
C SER A 221 -26.41 3.41 -18.34
N GLN A 222 -26.10 2.19 -18.82
CA GLN A 222 -27.11 1.20 -19.17
C GLN A 222 -27.98 0.78 -17.97
N ARG A 223 -27.37 0.57 -16.80
CA ARG A 223 -28.13 0.17 -15.60
C ARG A 223 -28.92 1.33 -14.99
N GLU A 224 -28.35 2.53 -15.02
CA GLU A 224 -28.91 3.71 -14.37
C GLU A 224 -29.85 4.51 -15.29
N GLN A 225 -29.88 4.17 -16.59
CA GLN A 225 -30.58 4.92 -17.62
C GLN A 225 -30.19 6.40 -17.61
N SER A 226 -28.89 6.65 -17.44
CA SER A 226 -28.30 7.99 -17.38
C SER A 226 -27.54 8.32 -18.67
N GLU A 227 -27.49 9.60 -19.02
CA GLU A 227 -26.78 10.06 -20.22
C GLU A 227 -25.26 9.90 -20.06
N LEU A 228 -24.59 9.49 -21.13
CA LEU A 228 -23.15 9.39 -21.25
C LEU A 228 -22.72 10.20 -22.46
N SER A 229 -21.86 11.20 -22.23
CA SER A 229 -21.32 12.03 -23.30
C SER A 229 -19.83 11.74 -23.51
N MET A 230 -19.40 11.81 -24.77
CA MET A 230 -18.00 11.72 -25.17
C MET A 230 -17.64 12.89 -26.06
N LEU A 231 -16.46 13.47 -25.84
CA LEU A 231 -15.85 14.48 -26.69
C LEU A 231 -14.58 13.94 -27.32
N MET A 232 -14.41 14.17 -28.62
CA MET A 232 -13.19 13.99 -29.39
C MET A 232 -12.61 15.37 -29.71
N ILE A 233 -11.34 15.57 -29.40
CA ILE A 233 -10.66 16.86 -29.46
C ILE A 233 -9.39 16.71 -30.29
N ASP A 234 -9.14 17.64 -31.19
CA ASP A 234 -7.94 17.66 -32.04
C ASP A 234 -7.34 19.06 -32.11
N VAL A 235 -6.01 19.15 -32.01
CA VAL A 235 -5.28 20.41 -32.10
C VAL A 235 -5.20 20.88 -33.55
N ASP A 236 -5.76 22.06 -33.82
CA ASP A 236 -5.91 22.57 -35.17
C ASP A 236 -4.56 22.85 -35.83
N ARG A 237 -4.36 22.28 -37.02
CA ARG A 237 -3.15 22.47 -37.85
C ARG A 237 -1.85 22.12 -37.10
N PHE A 238 -1.89 21.12 -36.21
CA PHE A 238 -0.74 20.72 -35.41
C PHE A 238 0.46 20.25 -36.25
N LYS A 239 0.24 19.53 -37.35
CA LYS A 239 1.32 19.18 -38.28
C LYS A 239 2.06 20.42 -38.81
N GLN A 240 1.33 21.44 -39.24
CA GLN A 240 1.93 22.69 -39.71
C GLN A 240 2.69 23.42 -38.60
N TYR A 241 2.19 23.36 -37.36
CA TYR A 241 2.89 23.88 -36.20
C TYR A 241 4.24 23.18 -36.02
N ASN A 242 4.27 21.84 -36.03
CA ASN A 242 5.50 21.06 -35.93
C ASN A 242 6.49 21.35 -37.07
N ASP A 243 5.99 21.48 -38.29
CA ASP A 243 6.83 21.79 -39.46
C ASP A 243 7.48 23.19 -39.33
N THR A 244 6.86 24.11 -38.59
CA THR A 244 7.33 25.49 -38.41
C THR A 244 8.23 25.66 -37.18
N TYR A 245 7.84 25.07 -36.05
CA TYR A 245 8.44 25.31 -34.72
C TYR A 245 9.23 24.10 -34.19
N GLY A 246 9.17 22.96 -34.88
CA GLY A 246 9.81 21.71 -34.48
C GLY A 246 8.99 20.88 -33.49
N HIS A 247 9.29 19.58 -33.44
CA HIS A 247 8.56 18.62 -32.60
C HIS A 247 8.66 18.90 -31.10
N VAL A 248 9.79 19.43 -30.61
CA VAL A 248 9.94 19.78 -29.19
C VAL A 248 8.95 20.87 -28.78
N ALA A 249 8.76 21.89 -29.62
CA ALA A 249 7.76 22.92 -29.38
C ALA A 249 6.34 22.35 -29.47
N GLY A 250 6.09 21.40 -30.38
CA GLY A 250 4.82 20.67 -30.47
C GLY A 250 4.50 19.87 -29.21
N ASP A 251 5.49 19.17 -28.66
CA ASP A 251 5.37 18.44 -27.41
C ASP A 251 4.97 19.36 -26.25
N ASP A 252 5.55 20.56 -26.17
CA ASP A 252 5.17 21.58 -25.18
C ASP A 252 3.75 22.09 -25.38
N VAL A 253 3.27 22.21 -26.62
CA VAL A 253 1.86 22.51 -26.90
C VAL A 253 0.95 21.41 -26.37
N LEU A 254 1.26 20.15 -26.65
CA LEU A 254 0.45 19.02 -26.19
C LEU A 254 0.41 18.92 -24.65
N ARG A 255 1.52 19.22 -23.97
CA ARG A 255 1.56 19.34 -22.50
C ARG A 255 0.63 20.43 -21.98
N GLN A 256 0.67 21.62 -22.59
CA GLN A 256 -0.16 22.75 -22.17
C GLN A 256 -1.65 22.50 -22.45
N VAL A 257 -1.98 21.92 -23.60
CA VAL A 257 -3.35 21.51 -23.95
C VAL A 257 -3.83 20.45 -22.96
N GLY A 258 -3.04 19.40 -22.69
CA GLY A 258 -3.40 18.37 -21.71
C GLY A 258 -3.67 18.94 -20.31
N ALA A 259 -2.83 19.87 -19.85
CA ALA A 259 -3.05 20.56 -18.58
C ALA A 259 -4.32 21.45 -18.59
N ALA A 260 -4.64 22.09 -19.71
CA ALA A 260 -5.88 22.86 -19.86
C ALA A 260 -7.13 21.96 -19.81
N LEU A 261 -7.10 20.80 -20.47
CA LEU A 261 -8.17 19.80 -20.40
C LEU A 261 -8.38 19.33 -18.95
N GLN A 262 -7.29 19.01 -18.23
CA GLN A 262 -7.37 18.56 -16.84
C GLN A 262 -8.01 19.61 -15.92
N ARG A 263 -7.71 20.91 -16.11
CA ARG A 263 -8.36 22.00 -15.35
C ARG A 263 -9.84 22.17 -15.68
N CYS A 264 -10.27 21.73 -16.87
CA CYS A 264 -11.67 21.80 -17.26
C CYS A 264 -12.53 20.75 -16.56
N MET A 265 -11.93 19.61 -16.19
CA MET A 265 -12.60 18.51 -15.48
C MET A 265 -12.96 18.96 -14.06
N SER A 266 -14.25 19.01 -13.77
CA SER A 266 -14.77 19.62 -12.54
C SER A 266 -15.48 18.62 -11.63
N ARG A 267 -15.87 17.47 -12.17
CA ARG A 267 -16.55 16.41 -11.44
C ARG A 267 -15.62 15.21 -11.27
N PRO A 268 -15.73 14.44 -10.17
CA PRO A 268 -14.92 13.24 -9.95
C PRO A 268 -15.06 12.16 -11.04
N GLY A 269 -16.13 12.19 -11.83
CA GLY A 269 -16.36 11.26 -12.96
C GLY A 269 -15.95 11.81 -14.32
N ASP A 270 -15.54 13.07 -14.43
CA ASP A 270 -15.05 13.60 -15.71
C ASP A 270 -13.64 13.03 -15.97
N LEU A 271 -13.42 12.43 -17.14
CA LEU A 271 -12.11 11.89 -17.52
C LEU A 271 -11.63 12.52 -18.81
N ALA A 272 -10.49 13.21 -18.78
CA ALA A 272 -9.75 13.61 -19.98
C ALA A 272 -8.57 12.67 -20.21
N ALA A 273 -8.32 12.29 -21.45
CA ALA A 273 -7.26 11.36 -21.84
C ALA A 273 -6.61 11.78 -23.15
N ARG A 274 -5.36 11.39 -23.36
CA ARG A 274 -4.72 11.49 -24.69
C ARG A 274 -5.09 10.26 -25.51
N PHE A 275 -5.77 10.49 -26.62
CA PHE A 275 -6.25 9.44 -27.52
C PHE A 275 -5.12 8.94 -28.44
N GLY A 276 -4.26 9.85 -28.92
CA GLY A 276 -3.07 9.53 -29.71
C GLY A 276 -2.59 10.73 -30.51
N GLY A 277 -1.28 10.89 -30.71
CA GLY A 277 -0.75 12.04 -31.45
C GLY A 277 -1.19 13.37 -30.82
N GLU A 278 -1.93 14.18 -31.60
CA GLU A 278 -2.56 15.44 -31.22
C GLU A 278 -4.03 15.35 -30.78
N GLU A 279 -4.55 14.13 -30.67
CA GLU A 279 -5.95 13.85 -30.34
C GLU A 279 -6.13 13.55 -28.85
N PHE A 280 -7.22 14.09 -28.29
CA PHE A 280 -7.63 13.90 -26.91
C PHE A 280 -9.10 13.44 -26.85
N GLY A 281 -9.42 12.62 -25.85
CA GLY A 281 -10.78 12.16 -25.58
C GLY A 281 -11.23 12.62 -24.20
N VAL A 282 -12.51 12.97 -24.07
CA VAL A 282 -13.14 13.27 -22.78
C VAL A 282 -14.41 12.46 -22.59
N VAL A 283 -14.55 11.80 -21.45
CA VAL A 283 -15.77 11.09 -21.05
C VAL A 283 -16.47 11.88 -19.95
N LEU A 284 -17.77 12.11 -20.11
CA LEU A 284 -18.61 12.89 -19.20
C LEU A 284 -19.83 12.05 -18.78
N PRO A 285 -19.74 11.28 -17.70
CA PRO A 285 -20.86 10.51 -17.18
C PRO A 285 -21.99 11.40 -16.65
N GLY A 286 -23.23 10.95 -16.81
CA GLY A 286 -24.43 11.66 -16.34
C GLY A 286 -24.56 13.06 -16.93
N THR A 287 -24.10 13.27 -18.17
CA THR A 287 -24.02 14.60 -18.79
C THR A 287 -24.80 14.63 -20.10
N PRO A 288 -25.87 15.45 -20.20
CA PRO A 288 -26.63 15.64 -21.44
C PRO A 288 -25.81 16.36 -22.50
N ALA A 289 -26.28 16.29 -23.76
CA ALA A 289 -25.71 17.00 -24.89
C ALA A 289 -25.48 18.51 -24.63
N GLY A 290 -26.41 19.17 -23.92
CA GLY A 290 -26.26 20.57 -23.51
C GLY A 290 -25.11 20.81 -22.53
N GLY A 291 -24.93 19.91 -21.56
CA GLY A 291 -23.80 19.96 -20.62
C GLY A 291 -22.48 19.66 -21.31
N ALA A 292 -22.45 18.67 -22.20
CA ALA A 292 -21.28 18.33 -23.00
C ALA A 292 -20.84 19.50 -23.88
N ARG A 293 -21.79 20.25 -24.47
CA ARG A 293 -21.51 21.48 -25.22
C ARG A 293 -20.83 22.55 -24.36
N LEU A 294 -21.29 22.75 -23.13
CA LEU A 294 -20.69 23.72 -22.22
C LEU A 294 -19.25 23.35 -21.85
N VAL A 295 -19.00 22.06 -21.59
CA VAL A 295 -17.63 21.57 -21.31
C VAL A 295 -16.74 21.71 -22.55
N ALA A 296 -17.25 21.38 -23.73
CA ALA A 296 -16.52 21.54 -24.99
C ALA A 296 -16.15 23.01 -25.26
N GLU A 297 -17.10 23.94 -25.13
CA GLU A 297 -16.80 25.37 -25.30
C GLU A 297 -15.83 25.91 -24.23
N LYS A 298 -15.95 25.44 -22.97
CA LYS A 298 -14.98 25.77 -21.93
C LYS A 298 -13.57 25.31 -22.32
N ILE A 299 -13.39 24.06 -22.75
CA ILE A 299 -12.10 23.53 -23.20
C ILE A 299 -11.54 24.38 -24.35
N ARG A 300 -12.37 24.67 -25.35
CA ARG A 300 -11.96 25.46 -26.52
C ARG A 300 -11.45 26.84 -26.12
N LEU A 301 -12.17 27.54 -25.25
CA LEU A 301 -11.80 28.86 -24.75
C LEU A 301 -10.53 28.81 -23.89
N GLU A 302 -10.39 27.83 -23.01
CA GLU A 302 -9.21 27.64 -22.16
C GLU A 302 -7.94 27.37 -22.99
N VAL A 303 -8.05 26.56 -24.05
CA VAL A 303 -6.92 26.31 -24.95
C VAL A 303 -6.54 27.57 -25.73
N ALA A 304 -7.51 28.30 -26.27
CA ALA A 304 -7.25 29.57 -26.96
C ALA A 304 -6.64 30.63 -26.00
N ALA A 305 -7.03 30.61 -24.72
CA ALA A 305 -6.50 31.50 -23.68
C ALA A 305 -5.04 31.20 -23.30
N LEU A 306 -4.46 30.06 -23.70
CA LEU A 306 -3.03 29.80 -23.55
C LEU A 306 -2.18 30.76 -24.40
N GLN A 307 -2.76 31.37 -25.45
CA GLN A 307 -2.11 32.36 -26.32
C GLN A 307 -0.77 31.87 -26.91
N VAL A 308 -0.66 30.56 -27.18
CA VAL A 308 0.53 29.98 -27.81
C VAL A 308 0.60 30.43 -29.27
N PRO A 309 1.65 31.15 -29.71
CA PRO A 309 1.74 31.67 -31.07
C PRO A 309 1.82 30.55 -32.12
N HIS A 310 0.99 30.64 -33.16
CA HIS A 310 1.01 29.77 -34.33
C HIS A 310 0.85 30.62 -35.60
N ALA A 311 1.94 30.80 -36.36
CA ALA A 311 1.94 31.59 -37.59
C ALA A 311 0.98 31.02 -38.67
N GLY A 312 0.73 29.71 -38.64
CA GLY A 312 -0.28 29.04 -39.46
C GLY A 312 -1.64 28.91 -38.77
N GLY A 313 -1.83 29.55 -37.61
CA GLY A 313 -3.02 29.48 -36.78
C GLY A 313 -4.26 30.10 -37.43
N ILE A 314 -5.39 29.90 -36.77
CA ILE A 314 -6.70 30.40 -37.18
C ILE A 314 -7.03 31.58 -36.26
N GLU A 315 -7.70 32.61 -36.80
CA GLU A 315 -8.18 33.82 -36.06
C GLU A 315 -7.27 34.26 -34.90
N GLY A 316 -6.26 35.10 -35.19
CA GLY A 316 -5.37 35.66 -34.17
C GLY A 316 -4.01 34.97 -34.06
N GLY A 317 -3.74 33.94 -34.85
CA GLY A 317 -2.41 33.34 -34.97
C GLY A 317 -1.97 32.61 -33.70
N VAL A 318 -2.89 31.88 -33.06
CA VAL A 318 -2.64 31.08 -31.87
C VAL A 318 -3.07 29.62 -32.08
N VAL A 319 -2.61 28.72 -31.20
CA VAL A 319 -3.06 27.33 -31.15
C VAL A 319 -4.53 27.27 -30.71
N THR A 320 -5.35 26.52 -31.45
CA THR A 320 -6.76 26.27 -31.15
C THR A 320 -7.06 24.77 -31.25
N VAL A 321 -8.26 24.37 -30.80
CA VAL A 321 -8.75 22.99 -30.92
C VAL A 321 -10.12 22.95 -31.60
N SER A 322 -10.35 21.90 -32.38
CA SER A 322 -11.68 21.51 -32.85
C SER A 322 -12.21 20.39 -31.97
N ILE A 323 -13.51 20.42 -31.67
CA ILE A 323 -14.14 19.47 -30.76
C ILE A 323 -15.41 18.90 -31.40
N GLY A 324 -15.50 17.57 -31.43
CA GLY A 324 -16.71 16.82 -31.73
C GLY A 324 -17.24 16.16 -30.48
N GLY A 325 -18.55 16.11 -30.31
CA GLY A 325 -19.15 15.41 -29.17
C GLY A 325 -20.37 14.61 -29.57
N ALA A 326 -20.65 13.57 -28.79
CA ALA A 326 -21.85 12.75 -28.90
C ALA A 326 -22.38 12.43 -27.50
N CYS A 327 -23.70 12.27 -27.40
CA CYS A 327 -24.40 11.96 -26.16
C CYS A 327 -25.35 10.79 -26.44
N VAL A 328 -25.40 9.82 -25.53
CA VAL A 328 -26.31 8.67 -25.62
C VAL A 328 -26.78 8.26 -24.23
N ILE A 329 -27.92 7.57 -24.17
CA ILE A 329 -28.23 6.69 -23.04
C ILE A 329 -27.85 5.28 -23.50
N ALA A 330 -26.92 4.64 -22.79
CA ALA A 330 -26.38 3.36 -23.24
C ALA A 330 -27.47 2.27 -23.30
N SER A 331 -27.58 1.61 -24.46
CA SER A 331 -28.49 0.49 -24.68
C SER A 331 -27.72 -0.83 -24.80
N PRO A 332 -28.38 -2.00 -24.57
CA PRO A 332 -27.75 -3.31 -24.80
C PRO A 332 -27.33 -3.57 -26.25
N GLU A 333 -27.96 -2.90 -27.21
CA GLU A 333 -27.71 -3.05 -28.64
C GLU A 333 -26.63 -2.08 -29.16
N GLY A 334 -26.33 -1.03 -28.39
CA GLY A 334 -25.31 -0.05 -28.71
C GLY A 334 -23.90 -0.48 -28.30
N SER A 335 -22.90 0.32 -28.68
CA SER A 335 -21.50 0.08 -28.32
C SER A 335 -20.76 1.37 -28.00
N THR A 336 -19.67 1.26 -27.22
CA THR A 336 -18.74 2.37 -27.01
C THR A 336 -18.10 2.84 -28.32
N THR A 337 -17.84 1.91 -29.25
CA THR A 337 -17.36 2.23 -30.61
C THR A 337 -18.29 3.18 -31.36
N SER A 338 -19.61 2.92 -31.38
CA SER A 338 -20.56 3.79 -32.10
C SER A 338 -20.63 5.20 -31.50
N LEU A 339 -20.44 5.33 -30.18
CA LEU A 339 -20.37 6.63 -29.51
C LEU A 339 -19.12 7.40 -29.95
N ILE A 340 -17.96 6.73 -30.00
CA ILE A 340 -16.70 7.32 -30.47
C ILE A 340 -16.82 7.74 -31.94
N GLU A 341 -17.35 6.89 -32.81
CA GLU A 341 -17.55 7.18 -34.24
C GLU A 341 -18.46 8.40 -34.46
N THR A 342 -19.51 8.52 -33.65
CA THR A 342 -20.43 9.67 -33.72
C THR A 342 -19.73 10.96 -33.27
N ALA A 343 -18.93 10.91 -32.20
CA ALA A 343 -18.14 12.05 -31.75
C ALA A 343 -17.06 12.45 -32.77
N ASP A 344 -16.42 11.49 -33.43
CA ASP A 344 -15.44 11.74 -34.49
C ASP A 344 -16.07 12.35 -35.75
N ALA A 345 -17.27 11.88 -36.14
CA ALA A 345 -18.03 12.50 -37.22
C ALA A 345 -18.38 13.98 -36.91
N ALA A 346 -18.73 14.29 -35.66
CA ALA A 346 -18.93 15.67 -35.21
C ALA A 346 -17.63 16.48 -35.22
N LEU A 347 -16.50 15.88 -34.86
CA LEU A 347 -15.18 16.53 -34.90
C LEU A 347 -14.79 16.87 -36.35
N TYR A 348 -15.06 15.96 -37.28
CA TYR A 348 -14.87 16.19 -38.70
C TYR A 348 -15.71 17.38 -39.20
N GLN A 349 -16.97 17.50 -38.76
CA GLN A 349 -17.81 18.66 -39.05
C GLN A 349 -17.23 19.96 -38.46
N ALA A 350 -16.72 19.93 -37.23
CA ALA A 350 -16.04 21.08 -36.62
C ALA A 350 -14.84 21.54 -37.47
N LYS A 351 -13.99 20.59 -37.91
CA LYS A 351 -12.83 20.86 -38.77
C LYS A 351 -13.24 21.47 -40.12
N ARG A 352 -14.30 20.96 -40.76
CA ARG A 352 -14.82 21.50 -42.03
C ARG A 352 -15.54 22.83 -41.89
N GLY A 353 -16.15 23.08 -40.74
CA GLY A 353 -16.85 24.32 -40.43
C GLY A 353 -15.93 25.55 -40.34
N GLY A 354 -14.62 25.35 -40.27
CA GLY A 354 -13.64 26.42 -40.08
C GLY A 354 -12.77 26.25 -38.84
N ARG A 355 -12.85 25.09 -38.16
CA ARG A 355 -12.09 24.77 -36.94
C ARG A 355 -12.39 25.72 -35.78
N ASN A 356 -11.61 25.65 -34.69
CA ASN A 356 -11.79 26.43 -33.46
C ASN A 356 -13.26 26.50 -33.02
N ARG A 357 -13.92 25.34 -32.91
CA ARG A 357 -15.34 25.24 -32.55
C ARG A 357 -15.68 23.88 -31.97
N ALA A 358 -16.75 23.83 -31.19
CA ALA A 358 -17.38 22.58 -30.80
C ALA A 358 -18.62 22.27 -31.66
N VAL A 359 -18.77 21.01 -32.05
CA VAL A 359 -19.99 20.47 -32.67
C VAL A 359 -20.42 19.27 -31.83
N ILE A 360 -21.67 19.26 -31.38
CA ILE A 360 -22.27 18.11 -30.71
C ILE A 360 -23.25 17.48 -31.69
N ALA A 361 -23.11 16.18 -31.96
CA ALA A 361 -24.04 15.42 -32.76
C ALA A 361 -25.45 15.56 -32.18
N ALA A 362 -26.44 15.77 -33.05
CA ALA A 362 -27.84 15.79 -32.63
C ALA A 362 -28.27 14.36 -32.29
N ASP A 363 -29.11 14.21 -31.26
CA ASP A 363 -29.68 12.92 -30.87
C ASP A 363 -30.37 12.27 -32.09
N ALA A 364 -30.04 11.01 -32.36
CA ALA A 364 -30.70 10.19 -33.39
C ALA A 364 -31.95 9.51 -32.83
#